data_AF-H6SIE0-F1
#
_entry.id   AF-H6SIE0-F1
#
_cell.length_a   1.000
_cell.length_b   1.000
_cell.length_c   1.000
_cell.angle_alpha   90.00
_cell.angle_beta   90.00
_cell.angle_gamma   90.00
#
_symmetry.space_group_name_H-M   'P 1'
#
loop_
_entity.id
_entity.type
_entity.pdbx_description
1 polymer ?
#
loop_
_entity_poly.entity_id
_entity_poly.type
_entity_poly.pdbx_seq_one_letter_code
_entity_poly.pdbx_strand_id
1 'polypeptide(L)'
;VPTCTNGVTALLDHDDQLTPDALFEIALAVLNHAPDAVYSDEDKMSVEGRLFDATFKPDWSPEFLTSTMYIGHLTAYRTAIVRKIGGFRSDFDGTQDYDLALRVAQVTNRFIHIPKILYHWVAIPGSTADVLSAKSYAIERQKKAITEFVEKNAKTSFEVMPHYSTGNWRVVYSPPSPPLLSVLSYQVLDVWEISSDFKLIF
;
A
#
# COMPACT_ATOMS: atom_id res chain seq x y z
N VAL A 1 -33.80 -6.90 -3.39
CA VAL A 1 -32.69 -7.18 -2.44
C VAL A 1 -32.05 -5.84 -2.13
N PRO A 2 -32.03 -5.37 -0.86
CA PRO A 2 -31.37 -4.11 -0.55
C PRO A 2 -29.88 -4.30 -0.84
N THR A 3 -29.39 -3.59 -1.85
CA THR A 3 -27.97 -3.55 -2.17
C THR A 3 -27.30 -2.75 -1.06
N CYS A 4 -26.40 -3.38 -0.28
CA CYS A 4 -25.51 -2.65 0.61
C CYS A 4 -24.67 -1.66 -0.22
N THR A 5 -25.13 -0.42 -0.38
CA THR A 5 -24.41 0.63 -1.08
C THR A 5 -23.25 1.21 -0.25
N ASN A 6 -23.28 0.98 1.07
CA ASN A 6 -22.27 1.44 2.03
C ASN A 6 -21.35 0.32 2.56
N GLY A 7 -21.33 -0.85 1.91
CA GLY A 7 -20.49 -1.97 2.30
C GLY A 7 -19.00 -1.77 1.98
N VAL A 8 -18.17 -2.59 2.63
CA VAL A 8 -16.78 -2.82 2.26
C VAL A 8 -16.60 -4.25 1.75
N THR A 9 -15.61 -4.44 0.90
CA THR A 9 -15.19 -5.74 0.37
C THR A 9 -13.78 -6.01 0.85
N ALA A 10 -13.61 -7.04 1.67
CA ALA A 10 -12.31 -7.50 2.14
C ALA A 10 -11.72 -8.54 1.19
N LEU A 11 -10.40 -8.50 1.01
CA LEU A 11 -9.66 -9.54 0.29
C LEU A 11 -9.27 -10.64 1.29
N LEU A 12 -9.55 -11.89 0.94
CA LEU A 12 -9.26 -13.06 1.77
C LEU A 12 -8.81 -14.19 0.85
N ASP A 13 -7.59 -14.66 1.06
CA ASP A 13 -7.10 -15.83 0.37
C ASP A 13 -7.66 -17.10 1.05
N HIS A 14 -8.01 -18.08 0.22
CA HIS A 14 -8.76 -19.27 0.64
C HIS A 14 -8.01 -20.18 1.63
N ASP A 15 -6.70 -20.04 1.69
CA ASP A 15 -5.74 -20.82 2.46
C ASP A 15 -5.28 -20.10 3.74
N ASP A 16 -5.78 -18.88 3.97
CA ASP A 16 -5.41 -18.05 5.11
C ASP A 16 -6.47 -18.01 6.21
N GLN A 17 -6.09 -17.46 7.37
CA GLN A 17 -6.98 -17.34 8.53
C GLN A 17 -7.14 -15.91 9.00
N LEU A 18 -8.37 -15.58 9.39
CA LEU A 18 -8.67 -14.34 10.10
C LEU A 18 -8.64 -14.57 11.59
N THR A 19 -8.25 -13.54 12.35
CA THR A 19 -8.55 -13.53 13.78
C THR A 19 -10.07 -13.46 14.00
N PRO A 20 -10.60 -13.99 15.12
CA PRO A 20 -12.03 -13.99 15.39
C PRO A 20 -12.68 -12.60 15.41
N ASP A 21 -11.91 -11.56 15.71
CA ASP A 21 -12.33 -10.16 15.80
C ASP A 21 -12.06 -9.35 14.53
N ALA A 22 -11.43 -9.91 13.49
CA ALA A 22 -11.05 -9.20 12.26
C ALA A 22 -12.18 -8.38 11.61
N LEU A 23 -13.34 -9.02 11.41
CA LEU A 23 -14.49 -8.36 10.79
C LEU A 23 -15.14 -7.31 11.70
N PHE A 24 -15.09 -7.52 13.01
CA PHE A 24 -15.57 -6.55 14.00
C PHE A 24 -14.70 -5.29 13.98
N GLU A 25 -13.38 -5.45 13.98
CA GLU A 25 -12.42 -4.33 13.93
C GLU A 25 -12.55 -3.53 12.62
N ILE A 26 -12.71 -4.21 11.48
CA ILE A 26 -13.00 -3.54 10.20
C ILE A 26 -14.30 -2.74 10.30
N ALA A 27 -15.39 -3.35 10.79
CA ALA A 27 -16.67 -2.66 10.92
C ALA A 27 -16.58 -1.43 11.83
N LEU A 28 -15.87 -1.56 12.96
CA LEU A 28 -15.63 -0.47 13.90
C LEU A 28 -14.83 0.68 13.25
N ALA A 29 -13.75 0.37 12.54
CA ALA A 29 -12.97 1.36 11.80
C ALA A 29 -13.82 2.06 10.74
N VAL A 30 -14.68 1.32 10.03
CA VAL A 30 -15.58 1.88 9.03
C VAL A 30 -16.60 2.85 9.64
N LEU A 31 -17.19 2.48 10.78
CA LEU A 31 -18.16 3.31 11.48
C LEU A 31 -17.54 4.59 12.06
N ASN A 32 -16.33 4.50 12.61
CA ASN A 32 -15.69 5.61 13.31
C ASN A 32 -15.04 6.63 12.36
N HIS A 33 -14.50 6.17 11.23
CA HIS A 33 -13.67 7.01 10.35
C HIS A 33 -14.26 7.21 8.96
N ALA A 34 -15.28 6.43 8.58
CA ALA A 34 -15.80 6.38 7.21
C ALA A 34 -14.69 6.31 6.14
N PRO A 35 -13.68 5.42 6.25
CA PRO A 35 -12.57 5.33 5.32
C PRO A 35 -13.03 4.72 3.99
N ASP A 36 -12.24 4.94 2.95
CA ASP A 36 -12.43 4.29 1.65
C ASP A 36 -11.65 2.98 1.52
N ALA A 37 -10.60 2.82 2.34
CA ALA A 37 -9.83 1.60 2.49
C ALA A 37 -9.40 1.43 3.94
N VAL A 38 -9.39 0.19 4.41
CA VAL A 38 -8.97 -0.23 5.75
C VAL A 38 -7.95 -1.33 5.58
N TYR A 39 -6.83 -1.28 6.29
CA TYR A 39 -5.88 -2.39 6.34
C TYR A 39 -5.40 -2.64 7.76
N SER A 40 -4.97 -3.87 8.04
CA SER A 40 -4.47 -4.30 9.35
C SER A 40 -3.03 -4.80 9.29
N ASP A 41 -2.42 -4.96 10.45
CA ASP A 41 -1.22 -5.79 10.58
C ASP A 41 -1.53 -7.27 10.27
N GLU A 42 -0.48 -8.04 10.01
CA GLU A 42 -0.55 -9.48 9.70
C GLU A 42 0.58 -10.25 10.38
N ASP A 43 0.45 -11.57 10.40
CA ASP A 43 1.51 -12.49 10.82
C ASP A 43 1.52 -13.69 9.86
N LYS A 44 2.62 -14.43 9.82
CA LYS A 44 2.69 -15.72 9.13
C LYS A 44 2.44 -16.85 10.10
N MET A 45 1.74 -17.87 9.61
CA MET A 45 1.42 -19.07 10.35
C MET A 45 1.94 -20.31 9.62
N SER A 46 2.59 -21.22 10.35
CA SER A 46 2.98 -22.52 9.78
C SER A 46 1.75 -23.41 9.58
N VAL A 47 1.90 -24.50 8.83
CA VAL A 47 0.82 -25.48 8.63
C VAL A 47 0.41 -26.17 9.93
N GLU A 48 1.27 -26.18 10.95
CA GLU A 48 0.99 -26.67 12.31
C GLU A 48 0.30 -25.61 13.20
N GLY A 49 0.00 -24.42 12.66
CA GLY A 49 -0.69 -23.35 13.38
C GLY A 49 0.23 -22.46 14.22
N ARG A 50 1.54 -22.51 14.03
CA ARG A 50 2.49 -21.68 14.78
C ARG A 50 2.71 -20.33 14.09
N LEU A 51 2.54 -19.24 14.82
CA LEU A 51 2.85 -17.87 14.38
C LEU A 51 4.37 -17.60 14.44
N PHE A 52 4.94 -16.88 13.47
CA PHE A 52 6.39 -16.72 13.40
C PHE A 52 6.97 -15.47 12.69
N ASP A 53 6.19 -14.61 12.05
CA ASP A 53 6.71 -13.48 11.25
C ASP A 53 5.72 -12.31 11.21
N ALA A 54 5.49 -11.70 12.39
CA ALA A 54 4.57 -10.59 12.55
C ALA A 54 5.07 -9.35 11.80
N THR A 55 4.20 -8.78 10.96
CA THR A 55 4.44 -7.57 10.19
C THR A 55 3.55 -6.44 10.71
N PHE A 56 4.17 -5.53 11.46
CA PHE A 56 3.54 -4.28 11.89
C PHE A 56 3.74 -3.20 10.83
N LYS A 57 2.64 -2.73 10.23
CA LYS A 57 2.65 -1.83 9.08
C LYS A 57 2.64 -0.38 9.54
N PRO A 58 3.22 0.54 8.76
CA PRO A 58 3.08 1.96 9.03
C PRO A 58 1.69 2.47 8.67
N ASP A 59 1.38 3.67 9.14
CA ASP A 59 0.22 4.43 8.66
C ASP A 59 0.36 4.82 7.19
N TRP A 60 -0.77 5.21 6.60
CA TRP A 60 -0.92 5.35 5.16
C TRP A 60 0.05 6.38 4.55
N SER A 61 0.88 5.89 3.61
CA SER A 61 1.63 6.70 2.66
C SER A 61 1.43 6.18 1.23
N PRO A 62 0.89 7.01 0.32
CA PRO A 62 0.83 6.67 -1.09
C PRO A 62 2.22 6.57 -1.73
N GLU A 63 3.20 7.34 -1.23
CA GLU A 63 4.60 7.27 -1.69
C GLU A 63 5.21 5.91 -1.35
N PHE A 64 5.01 5.43 -0.11
CA PHE A 64 5.52 4.12 0.29
C PHE A 64 4.83 2.99 -0.49
N LEU A 65 3.55 3.16 -0.84
CA LEU A 65 2.86 2.23 -1.71
C LEU A 65 3.49 2.14 -3.10
N THR A 66 4.18 3.16 -3.61
CA THR A 66 4.92 3.05 -4.89
C THR A 66 6.20 2.23 -4.79
N SER A 67 6.70 2.01 -3.58
CA SER A 67 7.89 1.22 -3.32
C SER A 67 7.56 -0.24 -3.02
N THR A 68 6.45 -0.52 -2.35
CA THR A 68 6.08 -1.89 -1.99
C THR A 68 4.61 -2.01 -1.63
N MET A 69 4.04 -3.20 -1.78
CA MET A 69 2.66 -3.51 -1.41
C MET A 69 2.52 -3.70 0.11
N TYR A 70 2.85 -2.67 0.90
CA TYR A 70 2.95 -2.80 2.36
C TYR A 70 1.61 -2.99 3.07
N ILE A 71 0.49 -2.55 2.47
CA ILE A 71 -0.82 -2.66 3.11
C ILE A 71 -1.30 -4.12 3.19
N GLY A 72 -0.84 -4.97 2.25
CA GLY A 72 -0.98 -6.43 2.29
C GLY A 72 -2.36 -6.95 2.72
N HIS A 73 -2.36 -7.95 3.60
CA HIS A 73 -3.55 -8.57 4.18
C HIS A 73 -3.71 -8.14 5.66
N LEU A 74 -4.88 -8.04 6.24
CA LEU A 74 -6.19 -7.97 5.65
C LEU A 74 -6.43 -6.55 5.13
N THR A 75 -6.78 -6.40 3.85
CA THR A 75 -7.22 -5.12 3.30
C THR A 75 -8.68 -5.18 2.86
N ALA A 76 -9.47 -4.18 3.22
CA ALA A 76 -10.85 -4.00 2.82
C ALA A 76 -11.08 -2.64 2.17
N TYR A 77 -11.80 -2.62 1.06
CA TYR A 77 -12.09 -1.43 0.27
C TYR A 77 -13.59 -1.13 0.27
N ARG A 78 -13.96 0.14 0.23
CA ARG A 78 -15.35 0.54 -0.02
C ARG A 78 -15.82 -0.08 -1.33
N THR A 79 -16.88 -0.89 -1.28
CA THR A 79 -17.35 -1.66 -2.43
C THR A 79 -17.71 -0.77 -3.63
N ALA A 80 -18.26 0.41 -3.36
CA ALA A 80 -18.57 1.39 -4.40
C ALA A 80 -17.32 1.88 -5.16
N ILE A 81 -16.18 2.03 -4.49
CA ILE A 81 -14.91 2.43 -5.12
C ILE A 81 -14.39 1.30 -5.99
N VAL A 82 -14.34 0.07 -5.48
CA VAL A 82 -13.89 -1.10 -6.25
C VAL A 82 -14.72 -1.26 -7.53
N ARG A 83 -16.04 -1.12 -7.44
CA ARG A 83 -16.94 -1.15 -8.61
C ARG A 83 -16.67 0.00 -9.58
N LYS A 84 -16.48 1.22 -9.07
CA LYS A 84 -16.21 2.41 -9.89
C LYS A 84 -14.92 2.27 -10.71
N ILE A 85 -13.89 1.67 -10.14
CA ILE A 85 -12.58 1.47 -10.79
C ILE A 85 -12.47 0.16 -11.57
N GLY A 86 -13.55 -0.64 -11.64
CA GLY A 86 -13.64 -1.85 -12.45
C GLY A 86 -13.14 -3.15 -11.80
N GLY A 87 -12.85 -3.18 -10.50
CA GLY A 87 -12.39 -4.39 -9.80
C GLY A 87 -11.00 -4.84 -10.24
N PHE A 88 -10.73 -6.15 -10.24
CA PHE A 88 -9.45 -6.72 -10.69
C PHE A 88 -9.31 -6.72 -12.21
N ARG A 89 -8.06 -6.69 -12.68
CA ARG A 89 -7.69 -6.72 -14.11
C ARG A 89 -6.84 -7.96 -14.40
N SER A 90 -7.24 -8.77 -15.38
CA SER A 90 -6.52 -10.01 -15.76
C SER A 90 -5.07 -9.76 -16.22
N ASP A 91 -4.79 -8.57 -16.74
CA ASP A 91 -3.42 -8.15 -17.10
C ASP A 91 -2.44 -8.17 -15.91
N PHE A 92 -2.96 -8.18 -14.68
CA PHE A 92 -2.21 -8.11 -13.43
C PHE A 92 -2.37 -9.38 -12.57
N ASP A 93 -2.78 -10.50 -13.16
CA ASP A 93 -2.90 -11.77 -12.43
C ASP A 93 -1.59 -12.09 -11.67
N GLY A 94 -1.70 -12.43 -10.39
CA GLY A 94 -0.57 -12.65 -9.48
C GLY A 94 0.05 -11.38 -8.87
N THR A 95 -0.46 -10.19 -9.21
CA THR A 95 -0.11 -8.89 -8.60
C THR A 95 -1.34 -7.97 -8.51
N GLN A 96 -2.52 -8.60 -8.52
CA GLN A 96 -3.83 -7.97 -8.72
C GLN A 96 -4.29 -7.14 -7.51
N ASP A 97 -3.86 -7.55 -6.32
CA ASP A 97 -3.97 -6.83 -5.06
C ASP A 97 -3.21 -5.49 -5.11
N TYR A 98 -1.96 -5.51 -5.58
CA TYR A 98 -1.13 -4.32 -5.68
C TYR A 98 -1.66 -3.35 -6.76
N ASP A 99 -2.06 -3.88 -7.93
CA ASP A 99 -2.75 -3.11 -8.96
C ASP A 99 -4.03 -2.43 -8.41
N LEU A 100 -4.85 -3.18 -7.69
CA LEU A 100 -6.08 -2.65 -7.10
C LEU A 100 -5.76 -1.55 -6.08
N ALA A 101 -4.80 -1.77 -5.19
CA ALA A 101 -4.40 -0.81 -4.16
C ALA A 101 -3.96 0.53 -4.79
N LEU A 102 -3.10 0.48 -5.81
CA LEU A 102 -2.64 1.67 -6.53
C LEU A 102 -3.80 2.39 -7.23
N ARG A 103 -4.72 1.66 -7.87
CA ARG A 103 -5.90 2.27 -8.51
C ARG A 103 -6.90 2.85 -7.52
N VAL A 104 -7.05 2.27 -6.33
CA VAL A 104 -7.83 2.87 -5.24
C VAL A 104 -7.15 4.16 -4.77
N ALA A 105 -5.83 4.12 -4.53
CA ALA A 105 -5.05 5.29 -4.13
C ALA A 105 -5.11 6.43 -5.16
N GLN A 106 -5.37 6.13 -6.43
CA GLN A 106 -5.55 7.13 -7.47
C GLN A 106 -6.83 7.96 -7.32
N VAL A 107 -7.86 7.43 -6.63
CA VAL A 107 -9.18 8.07 -6.51
C VAL A 107 -9.53 8.51 -5.09
N THR A 108 -8.72 8.16 -4.10
CA THR A 108 -8.91 8.56 -2.71
C THR A 108 -7.60 8.51 -1.92
N ASN A 109 -7.53 9.32 -0.86
CA ASN A 109 -6.46 9.27 0.14
C ASN A 109 -7.00 8.87 1.53
N ARG A 110 -8.23 8.35 1.61
CA ARG A 110 -8.94 8.01 2.86
C ARG A 110 -8.68 6.57 3.28
N PHE A 111 -7.43 6.26 3.59
CA PHE A 111 -7.03 4.97 4.12
C PHE A 111 -6.95 5.06 5.66
N ILE A 112 -7.29 3.97 6.34
CA ILE A 112 -7.07 3.84 7.78
C ILE A 112 -6.34 2.53 8.07
N HIS A 113 -5.36 2.62 8.94
CA HIS A 113 -4.61 1.49 9.46
C HIS A 113 -5.21 1.05 10.80
N ILE A 114 -5.41 -0.25 10.99
CA ILE A 114 -5.73 -0.86 12.28
C ILE A 114 -4.45 -1.55 12.80
N PRO A 115 -3.79 -1.01 13.85
CA PRO A 115 -2.55 -1.56 14.39
C PRO A 115 -2.81 -2.80 15.28
N LYS A 116 -3.40 -3.82 14.65
CA LYS A 116 -3.72 -5.14 15.22
C LYS A 116 -3.44 -6.19 14.16
N ILE A 117 -2.85 -7.31 14.57
CA ILE A 117 -2.71 -8.48 13.71
C ILE A 117 -4.10 -9.08 13.55
N LEU A 118 -4.71 -8.93 12.37
CA LEU A 118 -6.05 -9.46 12.09
C LEU A 118 -6.06 -10.57 11.03
N TYR A 119 -4.90 -10.87 10.47
CA TYR A 119 -4.71 -11.83 9.39
C TYR A 119 -3.51 -12.73 9.65
N HIS A 120 -3.65 -14.01 9.33
CA HIS A 120 -2.61 -15.02 9.41
C HIS A 120 -2.39 -15.63 8.03
N TRP A 121 -1.27 -15.26 7.41
CA TRP A 121 -0.85 -15.81 6.13
C TRP A 121 -0.23 -17.20 6.34
N VAL A 122 -0.88 -18.23 5.83
CA VAL A 122 -0.43 -19.61 6.03
C VAL A 122 0.72 -19.93 5.07
N ALA A 123 1.90 -20.11 5.64
CA ALA A 123 3.10 -20.50 4.92
C ALA A 123 3.05 -21.99 4.58
N ILE A 124 2.41 -22.33 3.46
CA ILE A 124 2.38 -23.69 2.92
C ILE A 124 3.71 -23.97 2.20
N PRO A 125 4.47 -25.02 2.60
CA PRO A 125 5.70 -25.41 1.90
C PRO A 125 5.44 -25.66 0.41
N GLY A 126 6.16 -24.95 -0.47
CA GLY A 126 6.00 -25.04 -1.93
C GLY A 126 4.88 -24.16 -2.52
N SER A 127 4.06 -23.50 -1.70
CA SER A 127 3.23 -22.37 -2.14
C SER A 127 4.11 -21.13 -2.23
N THR A 128 3.91 -20.34 -3.28
CA THR A 128 4.45 -19.04 -3.76
C THR A 128 5.60 -18.31 -3.01
N ALA A 129 5.79 -18.51 -1.71
CA ALA A 129 6.88 -17.96 -0.89
C ALA A 129 8.27 -18.57 -1.18
N ASP A 130 8.37 -19.72 -1.86
CA ASP A 130 9.63 -20.49 -1.93
C ASP A 130 10.11 -20.84 -3.36
N VAL A 131 9.62 -20.14 -4.38
CA VAL A 131 10.04 -20.38 -5.76
C VAL A 131 10.77 -19.15 -6.29
N LEU A 132 12.08 -19.26 -6.51
CA LEU A 132 12.93 -18.29 -7.22
C LEU A 132 12.40 -17.88 -8.61
N SER A 133 11.40 -18.60 -9.12
CA SER A 133 10.66 -18.32 -10.33
C SER A 133 9.24 -17.85 -10.07
N ALA A 134 8.85 -17.36 -8.89
CA ALA A 134 7.60 -16.63 -8.72
C ALA A 134 7.73 -15.29 -9.45
N LYS A 135 6.97 -15.08 -10.51
CA LYS A 135 7.43 -15.36 -11.88
C LYS A 135 7.90 -14.04 -12.47
N SER A 136 8.85 -14.04 -13.42
CA SER A 136 9.30 -12.81 -14.10
C SER A 136 8.14 -11.91 -14.55
N TYR A 137 7.01 -12.52 -14.93
CA TYR A 137 5.79 -11.79 -15.25
C TYR A 137 5.23 -10.93 -14.10
N ALA A 138 5.37 -11.36 -12.84
CA ALA A 138 4.83 -10.66 -11.68
C ALA A 138 5.66 -9.39 -11.43
N ILE A 139 6.99 -9.50 -11.59
CA ILE A 139 7.88 -8.34 -11.53
C ILE A 139 7.50 -7.32 -12.62
N GLU A 140 7.33 -7.76 -13.87
CA GLU A 140 6.91 -6.86 -14.96
C GLU A 140 5.52 -6.26 -14.75
N ARG A 141 4.57 -7.03 -14.21
CA ARG A 141 3.21 -6.56 -13.89
C ARG A 141 3.19 -5.55 -12.75
N GLN A 142 3.99 -5.76 -11.70
CA GLN A 142 4.17 -4.78 -10.62
C GLN A 142 4.77 -3.49 -11.18
N LYS A 143 5.84 -3.58 -11.99
CA LYS A 143 6.44 -2.44 -12.66
C LYS A 143 5.42 -1.67 -13.47
N LYS A 144 4.61 -2.38 -14.27
CA LYS A 144 3.52 -1.79 -15.07
C LYS A 144 2.50 -1.07 -14.18
N ALA A 145 2.06 -1.70 -13.07
CA ALA A 145 1.07 -1.10 -12.17
C ALA A 145 1.58 0.19 -11.53
N ILE A 146 2.82 0.17 -11.02
CA ILE A 146 3.48 1.35 -10.43
C ILE A 146 3.66 2.43 -11.49
N THR A 147 4.09 2.06 -12.70
CA THR A 147 4.23 3.01 -13.82
C THR A 147 2.89 3.69 -14.12
N GLU A 148 1.81 2.93 -14.32
CA GLU A 148 0.48 3.48 -14.58
C GLU A 148 -0.03 4.41 -13.46
N PHE A 149 0.33 4.13 -12.20
CA PHE A 149 0.02 5.00 -11.06
C PHE A 149 0.85 6.28 -11.08
N VAL A 150 2.17 6.17 -11.27
CA VAL A 150 3.09 7.32 -11.26
C VAL A 150 2.82 8.25 -12.45
N GLU A 151 2.55 7.72 -13.65
CA GLU A 151 2.24 8.50 -14.86
C GLU A 151 1.12 9.53 -14.65
N LYS A 152 0.12 9.19 -13.82
CA LYS A 152 -1.01 10.08 -13.55
C LYS A 152 -0.69 11.23 -12.59
N ASN A 153 0.37 11.09 -11.79
CA ASN A 153 0.71 12.02 -10.71
C ASN A 153 2.05 12.74 -10.95
N ALA A 154 2.91 12.23 -11.84
CA ALA A 154 4.24 12.75 -12.11
C ALA A 154 4.20 14.14 -12.77
N LYS A 155 5.03 15.05 -12.26
CA LYS A 155 5.23 16.40 -12.84
C LYS A 155 6.46 16.50 -13.73
N THR A 156 7.36 15.53 -13.62
CA THR A 156 8.61 15.42 -14.39
C THR A 156 8.75 14.00 -14.92
N SER A 157 9.67 13.79 -15.85
CA SER A 157 10.02 12.44 -16.30
C SER A 157 10.47 11.59 -15.12
N PHE A 158 10.12 10.31 -15.12
CA PHE A 158 10.46 9.39 -14.04
C PHE A 158 10.88 8.03 -14.60
N GLU A 159 11.53 7.24 -13.76
CA GLU A 159 11.88 5.84 -14.04
C GLU A 159 11.48 4.96 -12.86
N VAL A 160 10.81 3.84 -13.15
CA VAL A 160 10.50 2.80 -12.16
C VAL A 160 11.54 1.69 -12.30
N MET A 161 12.32 1.46 -11.25
CA MET A 161 13.40 0.48 -11.23
C MET A 161 13.29 -0.44 -9.99
N PRO A 162 13.76 -1.70 -10.09
CA PRO A 162 13.80 -2.59 -8.93
C PRO A 162 14.72 -2.02 -7.85
N HIS A 163 14.35 -2.22 -6.60
CA HIS A 163 15.19 -1.95 -5.45
C HIS A 163 16.15 -3.11 -5.18
N TYR A 164 17.22 -2.90 -4.41
CA TYR A 164 18.15 -3.97 -4.05
C TYR A 164 17.52 -5.05 -3.17
N SER A 165 16.45 -4.70 -2.45
CA SER A 165 15.65 -5.62 -1.68
C SER A 165 14.53 -6.18 -2.56
N THR A 166 14.52 -7.50 -2.75
CA THR A 166 13.57 -8.22 -3.60
C THR A 166 12.12 -7.86 -3.29
N GLY A 167 11.31 -7.66 -4.33
CA GLY A 167 9.89 -7.28 -4.21
C GLY A 167 9.65 -5.78 -3.99
N ASN A 168 10.70 -4.98 -3.80
CA ASN A 168 10.59 -3.55 -3.62
C ASN A 168 11.03 -2.78 -4.87
N TRP A 169 10.54 -1.54 -5.00
CA TRP A 169 10.68 -0.68 -6.16
C TRP A 169 11.15 0.72 -5.76
N ARG A 170 11.81 1.38 -6.70
CA ARG A 170 12.21 2.77 -6.59
C ARG A 170 11.68 3.54 -7.79
N VAL A 171 10.97 4.64 -7.50
CA VAL A 171 10.56 5.62 -8.50
C VAL A 171 11.55 6.78 -8.45
N VAL A 172 12.27 7.02 -9.53
CA VAL A 172 13.28 8.09 -9.64
C VAL A 172 12.71 9.18 -10.53
N TYR A 173 12.44 10.36 -9.96
CA TYR A 173 11.99 11.52 -10.70
C TYR A 173 13.18 12.35 -11.19
N SER A 174 13.07 12.85 -12.41
CA SER A 174 13.99 13.85 -12.95
C SER A 174 13.77 15.18 -12.24
N PRO A 175 14.83 15.95 -11.96
CA PRO A 175 14.68 17.27 -11.39
C PRO A 175 13.87 18.18 -12.35
N PRO A 176 13.09 19.15 -11.82
CA PRO A 176 12.44 20.15 -12.66
C PRO A 176 13.49 20.96 -13.44
N SER A 177 13.08 21.55 -14.57
CA SER A 177 13.94 22.44 -15.37
C SER A 177 13.35 23.85 -15.39
N PRO A 178 14.07 24.89 -14.90
CA PRO A 178 15.40 24.81 -14.27
C PRO A 178 15.35 24.09 -12.91
N PRO A 179 16.46 23.48 -12.44
CA PRO A 179 16.48 22.82 -11.15
C PRO A 179 16.27 23.83 -10.03
N LEU A 180 15.22 23.62 -9.24
CA LEU A 180 14.99 24.36 -8.00
C LEU A 180 15.87 23.74 -6.91
N LEU A 181 16.94 24.44 -6.53
CA LEU A 181 17.76 24.06 -5.39
C LEU A 181 17.24 24.78 -4.14
N SER A 182 16.69 24.02 -3.20
CA SER A 182 16.43 24.52 -1.85
C SER A 182 17.45 23.92 -0.90
N VAL A 183 18.30 24.76 -0.30
CA VAL A 183 19.23 24.36 0.75
C VAL A 183 18.54 24.56 2.09
N LEU A 184 18.22 23.47 2.79
CA LEU A 184 17.80 23.55 4.18
C LEU A 184 19.04 23.64 5.07
N SER A 185 19.52 24.86 5.33
CA SER A 185 20.52 25.09 6.37
C SER A 185 19.80 25.35 7.69
N TYR A 186 19.87 24.41 8.62
CA TYR A 186 19.52 24.69 10.01
C TYR A 186 20.81 24.70 10.83
N GLN A 187 20.99 25.74 11.61
CA GLN A 187 22.11 25.88 12.52
C GLN A 187 21.73 25.11 13.78
N VAL A 188 22.37 23.96 14.03
CA VAL A 188 22.28 23.31 15.34
C VAL A 188 23.20 24.10 16.26
N LEU A 189 22.69 25.16 16.88
CA LEU A 189 23.35 25.80 18.00
C LEU A 189 22.35 25.96 19.13
N ASP A 190 22.75 25.48 20.29
CA ASP A 190 22.23 25.98 21.55
C ASP A 190 22.30 27.52 21.56
N VAL A 191 21.21 28.09 22.12
CA VAL A 191 21.00 29.49 22.55
C VAL A 191 20.38 30.48 21.53
N TRP A 192 19.04 30.51 21.58
CA TRP A 192 18.06 31.60 21.40
C TRP A 192 18.43 32.89 20.65
N GLU A 193 17.86 33.08 19.45
CA GLU A 193 16.93 34.19 19.09
C GLU A 193 16.31 33.90 17.71
N ILE A 194 14.97 33.82 17.64
CA ILE A 194 14.28 33.65 16.35
C ILE A 194 13.97 35.02 15.78
N SER A 195 14.66 35.39 14.70
CA SER A 195 14.11 36.29 13.69
C SER A 195 14.25 35.60 12.34
N SER A 196 13.14 35.44 11.61
CA SER A 196 13.20 35.10 10.19
C SER A 196 11.96 35.61 9.48
N ASP A 197 12.17 36.66 8.68
CA ASP A 197 11.28 37.03 7.59
C ASP A 197 11.47 36.02 6.45
N PHE A 198 10.53 35.10 6.28
CA PHE A 198 10.48 34.23 5.11
C PHE A 198 9.62 34.88 4.02
N LYS A 199 10.20 35.08 2.84
CA LYS A 199 9.44 35.23 1.58
C LYS A 199 9.60 33.97 0.75
N LEU A 200 8.54 33.17 0.72
CA LEU A 200 8.33 32.20 -0.35
C LEU A 200 7.98 32.98 -1.63
N ILE A 201 8.76 32.77 -2.69
CA ILE A 201 8.39 33.17 -4.04
C ILE A 201 8.19 31.88 -4.83
N PHE A 202 6.98 31.70 -5.35
CA PHE A 202 6.57 30.59 -6.22
C PHE A 202 7.14 30.73 -7.63
#